data_AF-A0AAW9CZW8-F1
#
_entry.id   AF-A0AAW9CZW8-F1
#
_cell.length_a   1.000
_cell.length_b   1.000
_cell.length_c   1.000
_cell.angle_alpha   90.00
_cell.angle_beta   90.00
_cell.angle_gamma   90.00
#
_symmetry.space_group_name_H-M   'P 1'
#
loop_
_entity.id
_entity.type
_entity.pdbx_description
1 polymer ?
#
loop_
_entity_poly.entity_id
_entity_poly.type
_entity_poly.pdbx_seq_one_letter_code
_entity_poly.pdbx_strand_id
1 'polypeptide(L)'
;MNNITRLKPLFHPGRLLITPEAHAKLQISHIPVISVMLRHIAGDWGCVCDEDRAQNDLSITAGLRLLSIYPLPDGARILVVTEWDRSQTAIELLEEAAPSGISHPQPTVRRRYPAWPDVTYQARIAA
;
A
#
# COMPACT_ATOMS: atom_id res chain seq x y z
N MET A 1 4.91 8.96 -23.57
CA MET A 1 5.30 7.53 -23.49
C MET A 1 6.43 7.42 -22.50
N ASN A 2 6.21 6.65 -21.41
CA ASN A 2 7.18 5.87 -20.62
C ASN A 2 6.56 5.60 -19.23
N ASN A 3 5.49 4.80 -19.20
CA ASN A 3 5.05 4.11 -17.99
C ASN A 3 6.10 3.02 -17.72
N ILE A 4 7.08 3.30 -16.87
CA ILE A 4 8.00 2.25 -16.43
C ILE A 4 7.24 1.44 -15.39
N THR A 5 6.57 0.39 -15.83
CA THR A 5 6.20 -0.72 -14.95
C THR A 5 7.49 -1.14 -14.26
N ARG A 6 7.64 -0.87 -12.96
CA ARG A 6 8.85 -1.23 -12.22
C ARG A 6 8.88 -2.75 -12.10
N LEU A 7 9.48 -3.41 -13.10
CA LEU A 7 9.53 -4.87 -13.23
C LEU A 7 10.36 -5.53 -12.11
N LYS A 8 11.18 -4.75 -11.40
CA LYS A 8 12.04 -5.23 -10.31
C LYS A 8 11.44 -4.88 -8.95
N PRO A 9 11.19 -5.86 -8.06
CA PRO A 9 10.76 -5.60 -6.69
C PRO A 9 11.84 -4.82 -5.92
N LEU A 10 11.41 -3.93 -5.02
CA LEU A 10 12.30 -3.15 -4.16
C LEU A 10 13.02 -4.00 -3.11
N PHE A 11 12.38 -5.06 -2.66
CA PHE A 11 12.88 -5.96 -1.63
C PHE A 11 12.30 -7.37 -1.83
N HIS A 12 12.93 -8.36 -1.21
CA HIS A 12 12.40 -9.72 -1.15
C HIS A 12 11.27 -9.79 -0.11
N PRO A 13 10.07 -10.32 -0.43
CA PRO A 13 8.94 -10.33 0.51
C PRO A 13 9.00 -11.45 1.56
N GLY A 14 9.87 -12.45 1.38
CA GLY A 14 9.91 -13.59 2.29
C GLY A 14 8.68 -14.49 2.18
N ARG A 15 8.38 -15.20 3.26
CA ARG A 15 7.18 -16.04 3.37
C ARG A 15 5.93 -15.19 3.50
N LEU A 16 4.94 -15.44 2.65
CA LEU A 16 3.64 -14.79 2.75
C LEU A 16 2.79 -15.47 3.83
N LEU A 17 2.28 -14.67 4.76
CA LEU A 17 1.27 -15.02 5.76
C LEU A 17 0.04 -14.13 5.55
N ILE A 18 -1.14 -14.69 5.72
CA ILE A 18 -2.40 -13.95 5.59
C ILE A 18 -3.37 -14.42 6.67
N THR A 19 -3.99 -13.48 7.38
CA THR A 19 -5.02 -13.85 8.36
C THR A 19 -6.29 -14.31 7.64
N PRO A 20 -7.05 -15.26 8.19
CA PRO A 20 -8.29 -15.73 7.58
C PRO A 20 -9.28 -14.59 7.28
N GLU A 21 -9.36 -13.59 8.17
CA GLU A 21 -10.24 -12.43 8.02
C GLU A 21 -9.82 -11.54 6.86
N ALA A 22 -8.52 -11.25 6.74
CA ALA A 22 -7.97 -10.48 5.63
C ALA A 22 -8.20 -11.20 4.29
N HIS A 23 -7.97 -12.51 4.26
CA HIS A 23 -8.21 -13.33 3.08
C HIS A 23 -9.70 -13.31 2.69
N ALA A 24 -10.61 -13.57 3.62
CA ALA A 24 -12.05 -13.54 3.36
C ALA A 24 -12.50 -12.17 2.86
N LYS A 25 -11.99 -11.09 3.44
CA LYS A 25 -12.33 -9.73 3.04
C LYS A 25 -11.83 -9.37 1.63
N LEU A 26 -10.61 -9.79 1.28
CA LEU A 26 -10.05 -9.65 -0.06
C LEU A 26 -10.85 -10.45 -1.10
N GLN A 27 -11.28 -11.68 -0.75
CA GLN A 27 -12.12 -12.52 -1.61
C GLN A 27 -13.48 -11.86 -1.90
N ILE A 28 -14.18 -11.40 -0.85
CA ILE A 28 -15.48 -10.71 -1.00
C ILE A 28 -15.33 -9.44 -1.85
N SER A 29 -14.22 -8.72 -1.69
CA SER A 29 -13.91 -7.51 -2.46
C SER A 29 -13.40 -7.79 -3.88
N HIS A 30 -13.25 -9.06 -4.28
CA HIS A 30 -12.69 -9.47 -5.57
C HIS A 30 -11.29 -8.90 -5.84
N ILE A 31 -10.50 -8.71 -4.78
CA ILE A 31 -9.13 -8.19 -4.87
C ILE A 31 -8.16 -9.36 -4.69
N PRO A 32 -7.36 -9.72 -5.72
CA PRO A 32 -6.39 -10.80 -5.59
C PRO A 32 -5.32 -10.44 -4.56
N VAL A 33 -4.99 -11.38 -3.65
CA VAL A 33 -3.90 -11.24 -2.67
C VAL A 33 -2.58 -10.83 -3.33
N ILE A 34 -2.29 -11.41 -4.50
CA ILE A 34 -1.08 -11.09 -5.25
C ILE A 34 -1.01 -9.61 -5.66
N SER A 35 -2.15 -8.96 -5.92
CA SER A 35 -2.18 -7.53 -6.28
C SER A 35 -1.74 -6.65 -5.11
N VAL A 36 -2.19 -6.99 -3.89
CA VAL A 36 -1.78 -6.32 -2.65
C VAL A 36 -0.28 -6.48 -2.41
N MET A 37 0.24 -7.69 -2.63
CA MET A 37 1.68 -7.97 -2.52
C MET A 37 2.51 -7.23 -3.56
N LEU A 38 2.09 -7.23 -4.82
CA LEU A 38 2.82 -6.56 -5.91
C LEU A 38 2.92 -5.04 -5.67
N ARG A 39 1.88 -4.42 -5.12
CA ARG A 39 1.92 -3.01 -4.71
C ARG A 39 2.97 -2.79 -3.61
N HIS A 40 2.95 -3.62 -2.56
CA HIS A 40 3.86 -3.49 -1.43
C HIS A 40 5.33 -3.61 -1.87
N ILE A 41 5.67 -4.63 -2.65
CA ILE A 41 7.05 -4.85 -3.11
C ILE A 41 7.48 -3.83 -4.19
N ALA A 42 6.55 -3.15 -4.85
CA ALA A 42 6.85 -2.06 -5.77
C ALA A 42 7.10 -0.73 -5.06
N GLY A 43 6.80 -0.64 -3.76
CA GLY A 43 6.86 0.59 -2.97
C GLY A 43 5.62 1.46 -3.06
N ASP A 44 4.51 0.92 -3.54
CA ASP A 44 3.22 1.58 -3.38
C ASP A 44 2.74 1.34 -1.94
N TRP A 45 3.06 2.27 -1.04
CA TRP A 45 2.75 2.13 0.38
C TRP A 45 1.26 2.33 0.72
N GLY A 46 0.42 2.66 -0.27
CA GLY A 46 -1.00 2.93 -0.08
C GLY A 46 -1.26 4.19 0.75
N CYS A 47 -2.26 4.11 1.63
CA CYS A 47 -2.79 5.20 2.45
C CYS A 47 -2.07 5.34 3.81
N VAL A 48 -0.75 5.50 3.76
CA VAL A 48 0.09 5.88 4.92
C VAL A 48 0.42 7.37 4.84
N CYS A 49 0.79 8.00 5.97
CA CYS A 49 1.22 9.41 5.96
C CYS A 49 2.59 9.58 5.26
N ASP A 50 2.98 10.82 4.99
CA ASP A 50 4.24 11.11 4.30
C ASP A 50 5.46 10.74 5.15
N GLU A 51 5.35 10.85 6.49
CA GLU A 51 6.38 10.40 7.42
C GLU A 51 6.58 8.89 7.36
N ASP A 52 5.49 8.11 7.37
CA ASP A 52 5.54 6.65 7.23
C ASP A 52 6.07 6.23 5.86
N ARG A 53 5.74 7.00 4.81
CA ARG A 53 6.27 6.80 3.46
C ARG A 53 7.79 6.96 3.44
N ALA A 54 8.30 8.06 3.99
CA ALA A 54 9.73 8.33 4.09
C ALA A 54 10.43 7.28 4.97
N GLN A 55 9.78 6.87 6.07
CA GLN A 55 10.30 5.83 6.94
C GLN A 55 10.41 4.50 6.20
N ASN A 56 9.42 4.09 5.41
CA ASN A 56 9.50 2.88 4.58
C ASN A 56 10.66 2.95 3.58
N ASP A 57 10.82 4.08 2.88
CA ASP A 57 11.89 4.26 1.89
C ASP A 57 13.28 4.14 2.55
N LEU A 58 13.46 4.72 3.73
CA LEU A 58 14.68 4.56 4.54
C LEU A 58 14.87 3.12 5.03
N SER A 59 13.79 2.50 5.50
CA SER A 59 13.76 1.14 6.05
C SER A 59 14.18 0.08 5.02
N ILE A 60 13.99 0.32 3.71
CA ILE A 60 14.49 -0.59 2.66
C ILE A 60 16.00 -0.74 2.77
N THR A 61 16.73 0.38 2.87
CA THR A 61 18.20 0.37 2.95
C THR A 61 18.72 0.08 4.34
N ALA A 62 18.01 0.54 5.38
CA ALA A 62 18.42 0.37 6.77
C ALA A 62 18.12 -1.03 7.35
N GLY A 63 17.39 -1.88 6.61
CA GLY A 63 17.01 -3.21 7.08
C GLY A 63 16.02 -3.16 8.24
N LEU A 64 15.05 -2.24 8.18
CA LEU A 64 13.98 -2.08 9.17
C LEU A 64 12.64 -2.57 8.62
N ARG A 65 11.65 -2.76 9.49
CA ARG A 65 10.30 -3.23 9.12
C ARG A 65 9.63 -2.26 8.13
N LEU A 66 8.82 -2.81 7.23
CA LEU A 66 8.04 -2.07 6.23
C LEU A 66 6.54 -2.25 6.47
N LEU A 67 5.76 -1.22 6.11
CA LEU A 67 4.32 -1.14 6.33
C LEU A 67 3.60 -0.63 5.07
N SER A 68 2.42 -1.16 4.76
CA SER A 68 1.48 -0.54 3.84
C SER A 68 0.05 -0.69 4.31
N ILE A 69 -0.80 0.26 3.93
CA ILE A 69 -2.23 0.24 4.26
C ILE A 69 -3.02 0.43 2.97
N TYR A 70 -3.91 -0.52 2.66
CA TYR A 70 -4.77 -0.45 1.48
C TYR A 70 -6.25 -0.43 1.87
N PRO A 71 -6.99 0.63 1.51
CA PRO A 71 -8.43 0.66 1.73
C PRO A 71 -9.15 -0.29 0.77
N LEU A 72 -10.22 -0.89 1.26
CA LEU A 72 -11.13 -1.74 0.52
C LEU A 72 -12.44 -0.99 0.22
N PRO A 73 -13.24 -1.45 -0.76
CA PRO A 73 -14.47 -0.78 -1.16
C PRO A 73 -15.52 -0.67 -0.05
N ASP A 74 -15.49 -1.55 0.96
CA ASP A 74 -16.42 -1.58 2.08
C ASP A 74 -15.94 -0.74 3.29
N GLY A 75 -14.87 0.04 3.12
CA GLY A 75 -14.28 0.87 4.18
C GLY A 75 -13.26 0.13 5.06
N ALA A 76 -13.18 -1.20 4.97
CA ALA A 76 -12.15 -1.96 5.68
C ALA A 76 -10.75 -1.62 5.13
N ARG A 77 -9.71 -1.87 5.94
CA ARG A 77 -8.32 -1.63 5.53
C ARG A 77 -7.50 -2.91 5.65
N ILE A 78 -6.62 -3.12 4.69
CA ILE A 78 -5.64 -4.20 4.70
C ILE A 78 -4.29 -3.63 5.10
N LEU A 79 -3.74 -4.17 6.18
CA LEU A 79 -2.39 -3.92 6.65
C LEU A 79 -1.45 -4.94 6.02
N VAL A 80 -0.33 -4.48 5.46
CA VAL A 80 0.75 -5.35 4.98
C VAL A 80 2.03 -4.98 5.68
N VAL A 81 2.67 -5.95 6.32
CA VAL A 81 3.91 -5.74 7.08
C VAL A 81 4.98 -6.70 6.61
N THR A 82 6.15 -6.19 6.23
CA THR A 82 7.33 -7.03 5.97
C THR A 82 8.32 -6.87 7.11
N GLU A 83 8.75 -7.98 7.70
CA GLU A 83 9.71 -7.97 8.80
C GLU A 83 11.07 -7.39 8.40
N TRP A 84 11.79 -6.86 9.38
CA TRP A 84 13.07 -6.16 9.19
C TRP A 84 14.11 -7.02 8.47
N ASP A 85 14.14 -8.33 8.74
CA ASP A 85 15.02 -9.33 8.14
C ASP A 85 14.49 -9.88 6.79
N ARG A 86 13.35 -9.39 6.32
CA ARG A 86 12.67 -9.82 5.09
C ARG A 86 12.34 -11.32 5.06
N SER A 87 12.24 -11.96 6.22
CA SER A 87 11.89 -13.38 6.34
C SER A 87 10.43 -13.66 6.03
N GLN A 88 9.53 -12.70 6.31
CA GLN A 88 8.09 -12.84 6.12
C GLN A 88 7.40 -11.51 5.81
N THR A 89 6.30 -11.62 5.06
CA THR A 89 5.30 -10.57 4.86
C THR A 89 3.95 -11.07 5.38
N ALA A 90 3.32 -10.32 6.29
CA ALA A 90 1.99 -10.60 6.80
C ALA A 90 0.96 -9.66 6.16
N ILE A 91 -0.22 -10.19 5.82
CA ILE A 91 -1.39 -9.44 5.38
C ILE A 91 -2.50 -9.64 6.42
N GLU A 92 -2.94 -8.54 7.01
CA GLU A 92 -3.88 -8.53 8.13
C GLU A 92 -5.03 -7.55 7.88
N LEU A 93 -6.17 -7.81 8.50
CA LEU A 93 -7.32 -6.90 8.47
C LEU A 93 -7.14 -5.86 9.58
N LEU A 94 -7.19 -4.59 9.23
CA LEU A 94 -7.17 -3.48 10.18
C LEU A 94 -8.61 -3.04 10.44
N GLU A 95 -9.17 -3.42 11.60
CA GLU A 95 -10.48 -2.94 12.04
C GLU A 95 -10.45 -1.43 12.37
N GLU A 96 -11.60 -0.79 12.18
CA GLU A 96 -11.81 0.66 12.10
C GLU A 96 -11.27 1.45 13.31
N ALA A 97 -10.69 2.63 13.04
CA ALA A 97 -10.58 3.68 14.05
C ALA A 97 -11.89 4.48 13.99
N ALA A 98 -12.63 4.56 15.10
CA ALA A 98 -13.96 5.17 15.20
C ALA A 98 -14.18 6.41 14.31
N PRO A 99 -15.41 6.61 13.77
CA PRO A 99 -15.68 7.66 12.79
C PRO A 99 -15.49 9.04 13.42
N SER A 100 -14.36 9.66 13.15
CA SER A 100 -14.15 11.07 13.43
C SER A 100 -14.58 11.83 12.18
N GLY A 101 -15.85 12.24 12.15
CA GLY A 101 -16.39 13.00 11.03
C GLY A 101 -15.60 14.29 10.80
N ILE A 102 -15.27 14.55 9.52
CA ILE A 102 -15.35 15.83 8.80
C ILE A 102 -14.95 15.57 7.33
N SER A 103 -15.74 16.15 6.44
CA SER A 103 -15.78 15.97 4.98
C SER A 103 -14.62 16.62 4.22
N HIS A 104 -14.26 16.07 3.06
CA HIS A 104 -13.76 16.86 1.92
C HIS A 104 -14.43 16.44 0.60
N PRO A 105 -14.91 17.38 -0.26
CA PRO A 105 -15.62 17.08 -1.50
C PRO A 105 -14.70 16.92 -2.74
N GLN A 106 -15.17 16.09 -3.70
CA GLN A 106 -14.54 15.62 -4.96
C GLN A 106 -14.53 16.64 -6.13
N PRO A 107 -13.76 16.39 -7.22
CA PRO A 107 -14.47 16.30 -8.53
C PRO A 107 -13.94 15.33 -9.61
N THR A 108 -14.92 14.59 -10.16
CA THR A 108 -15.23 14.24 -11.57
C THR A 108 -14.14 14.06 -12.64
N VAL A 109 -13.83 12.79 -12.96
CA VAL A 109 -13.48 12.35 -14.34
C VAL A 109 -14.17 11.02 -14.60
N ARG A 110 -14.90 10.87 -15.71
CA ARG A 110 -15.43 9.59 -16.21
C ARG A 110 -14.26 8.63 -16.48
N ARG A 111 -13.77 7.93 -15.46
CA ARG A 111 -12.83 6.82 -15.63
C ARG A 111 -13.61 5.51 -15.66
N ARG A 112 -13.33 4.64 -16.63
CA ARG A 112 -13.80 3.25 -16.64
C ARG A 112 -12.98 2.32 -15.72
N TYR A 113 -12.21 2.89 -14.78
CA TYR A 113 -11.61 2.26 -13.58
C TYR A 113 -11.49 3.33 -12.48
N PRO A 114 -11.45 3.01 -11.17
CA PRO A 114 -11.40 4.04 -10.13
C PRO A 114 -10.19 4.96 -10.29
N ALA A 115 -10.43 6.25 -10.10
CA ALA A 115 -9.48 7.31 -10.33
C ALA A 115 -8.73 7.71 -9.05
N TRP A 116 -7.44 7.39 -8.92
CA TRP A 116 -6.60 7.94 -7.86
C TRP A 116 -5.93 9.25 -8.33
N PRO A 117 -5.83 10.28 -7.45
CA PRO A 117 -5.30 11.61 -7.80
C PRO A 117 -3.77 11.61 -7.90
N ASP A 118 -3.24 12.44 -8.81
CA ASP A 118 -1.80 12.62 -9.01
C ASP A 118 -1.20 13.56 -7.96
N VAL A 119 -0.21 13.05 -7.21
CA VAL A 119 0.65 13.88 -6.35
C VAL A 119 1.92 14.18 -7.15
N THR A 120 2.09 15.42 -7.59
CA THR A 120 3.32 15.87 -8.26
C THR A 120 4.34 16.31 -7.22
N TYR A 121 5.42 15.55 -7.09
CA TYR A 121 6.58 15.94 -6.29
C TYR A 121 7.61 16.64 -7.20
N GLN A 122 7.81 17.94 -7.02
CA GLN A 122 8.96 18.62 -7.62
C GLN A 122 10.22 18.29 -6.83
N ALA A 123 10.98 17.29 -7.28
CA ALA A 123 12.33 17.06 -6.78
C ALA A 123 13.27 18.13 -7.36
N ARG A 124 13.78 19.03 -6.50
CA ARG A 124 14.93 19.88 -6.83
C ARG A 124 16.20 19.04 -6.80
N ILE A 125 16.78 18.86 -7.98
CA ILE A 125 18.07 18.21 -8.22
C ILE A 125 19.21 19.14 -7.74
N ALA A 126 20.16 18.60 -6.98
CA ALA A 126 21.44 19.25 -6.69
C ALA A 126 22.47 18.88 -7.79
N ALA A 127 23.21 19.89 -8.23
CA ALA A 127 24.20 19.86 -9.31
C ALA A 127 25.51 19.16 -8.93
#